data_AF-A0A2G2W402-F1
#
_entry.id   AF-A0A2G2W402-F1
#
_cell.length_a   1.000
_cell.length_b   1.000
_cell.length_c   1.000
_cell.angle_alpha   90.00
_cell.angle_beta   90.00
_cell.angle_gamma   90.00
#
_symmetry.space_group_name_H-M   'P 1'
#
loop_
_entity.id
_entity.type
_entity.pdbx_description
1 polymer ?
#
loop_
_entity_poly.entity_id
_entity_poly.type
_entity_poly.pdbx_seq_one_letter_code
_entity_poly.pdbx_strand_id
1 'polypeptide(L)'
;MGTILVSKVSADTASEFGELAADPVTNELLHYTEKAENFVSDRINYGVYVFTPDIFNAIQGVPTQRKDRANLRRVSSFEALQPANSSTWYLGS
;
A
#
# COMPACT_ATOMS: atom_id res chain seq x y z
N MET A 1 -13.23 -16.40 -3.49
CA MET A 1 -13.20 -15.69 -4.79
C MET A 1 -13.84 -14.31 -4.61
N GLY A 2 -13.47 -13.32 -5.43
CA GLY A 2 -13.96 -11.95 -5.29
C GLY A 2 -14.11 -11.22 -6.62
N THR A 3 -15.00 -10.24 -6.64
CA THR A 3 -15.25 -9.36 -7.79
C THR A 3 -15.23 -7.91 -7.31
N ILE A 4 -14.58 -7.04 -8.08
CA ILE A 4 -14.50 -5.60 -7.85
C ILE A 4 -15.25 -4.90 -8.99
N LEU A 5 -16.06 -3.90 -8.67
CA LEU A 5 -16.66 -3.02 -9.68
C LEU A 5 -15.62 -2.01 -10.17
N VAL A 6 -15.45 -1.98 -11.48
CA VAL A 6 -14.49 -1.13 -12.17
C VAL A 6 -15.23 -0.13 -13.05
N SER A 7 -14.81 1.14 -13.00
CA SER A 7 -15.27 2.18 -13.92
C SER A 7 -14.15 2.64 -14.84
N LYS A 8 -14.50 3.07 -16.05
CA LYS A 8 -13.56 3.76 -16.94
C LYS A 8 -13.69 5.26 -16.76
N VAL A 9 -12.56 5.93 -16.62
CA VAL A 9 -12.46 7.39 -16.48
C VAL A 9 -11.44 7.95 -17.46
N SER A 10 -11.31 9.29 -17.55
CA SER A 10 -10.24 9.89 -18.34
C SER A 10 -8.88 9.64 -17.66
N ALA A 11 -7.81 9.56 -18.47
CA ALA A 11 -6.45 9.43 -17.94
C ALA A 11 -6.08 10.55 -16.96
N ASP A 12 -6.56 11.77 -17.22
CA ASP A 12 -6.31 12.96 -16.38
C ASP A 12 -6.89 12.86 -14.96
N THR A 13 -7.89 12.00 -14.75
CA THR A 13 -8.56 11.82 -13.45
C THR A 13 -8.28 10.47 -12.80
N ALA A 14 -7.72 9.51 -13.54
CA ALA A 14 -7.48 8.15 -13.07
C ALA A 14 -6.58 8.10 -11.82
N SER A 15 -5.53 8.93 -11.79
CA SER A 15 -4.55 8.99 -10.70
C SER A 15 -5.11 9.48 -9.37
N GLU A 16 -6.31 10.07 -9.36
CA GLU A 16 -7.00 10.46 -8.13
C GLU A 16 -7.57 9.24 -7.36
N PHE A 17 -7.65 8.08 -8.04
CA PHE A 17 -8.27 6.86 -7.54
C PHE A 17 -7.28 5.68 -7.49
N GLY A 18 -7.79 4.52 -7.07
CA GLY A 18 -7.09 3.25 -7.20
C GLY A 18 -7.18 2.75 -8.64
N GLU A 19 -6.05 2.73 -9.34
CA GLU A 19 -5.95 2.24 -10.72
C GLU A 19 -5.69 0.73 -10.73
N LEU A 20 -6.22 0.05 -11.75
CA LEU A 20 -6.06 -1.39 -11.88
C LEU A 20 -5.83 -1.87 -13.31
N ALA A 21 -5.03 -2.91 -13.44
CA ALA A 21 -4.83 -3.67 -14.68
C ALA A 21 -5.48 -5.04 -14.54
N ALA A 22 -6.26 -5.43 -15.54
CA ALA A 22 -6.90 -6.74 -15.61
C ALA A 22 -6.48 -7.45 -16.90
N ASP A 23 -6.43 -8.77 -16.85
CA ASP A 23 -6.21 -9.60 -18.03
C ASP A 23 -7.33 -9.34 -19.06
N PRO A 24 -7.01 -9.04 -20.33
CA PRO A 24 -8.01 -8.61 -21.31
C PRO A 24 -8.94 -9.74 -21.76
N VAL A 25 -8.60 -11.00 -21.51
CA VAL A 25 -9.37 -12.18 -21.92
C VAL A 25 -10.24 -12.67 -20.76
N THR A 26 -9.66 -12.82 -19.58
CA THR A 26 -10.31 -13.41 -18.40
C THR A 26 -10.94 -12.37 -17.47
N ASN A 27 -10.55 -11.10 -17.58
CA ASN A 27 -10.86 -10.02 -16.63
C ASN A 27 -10.37 -10.26 -15.19
N GLU A 28 -9.42 -11.17 -15.00
CA GLU A 28 -8.77 -11.33 -13.70
C GLU A 28 -7.93 -10.09 -13.37
N LEU A 29 -8.06 -9.59 -12.13
CA LEU A 29 -7.28 -8.47 -11.63
C LEU A 29 -5.82 -8.88 -11.48
N LEU A 30 -4.92 -8.22 -12.22
CA LEU A 30 -3.48 -8.51 -12.20
C LEU A 30 -2.72 -7.57 -11.26
N HIS A 31 -2.99 -6.26 -11.35
CA HIS A 31 -2.29 -5.24 -10.57
C HIS A 31 -3.26 -4.18 -10.05
N TYR A 32 -3.00 -3.70 -8.84
CA TYR A 32 -3.72 -2.60 -8.20
C TYR A 32 -2.72 -1.60 -7.60
N THR A 33 -2.89 -0.32 -7.90
CA THR A 33 -2.12 0.77 -7.31
C THR A 33 -3.06 1.83 -6.76
N GLU A 34 -2.92 2.14 -5.48
CA GLU A 34 -3.63 3.25 -4.86
C GLU A 34 -2.94 4.57 -5.20
N LYS A 35 -3.63 5.47 -5.93
CA LYS A 35 -3.14 6.82 -6.27
C LYS A 35 -1.74 6.80 -6.89
N ALA A 36 -1.66 6.23 -8.08
CA ALA A 36 -0.40 6.09 -8.78
C ALA A 36 0.25 7.45 -9.05
N GLU A 37 1.56 7.57 -8.85
CA GLU A 37 2.32 8.78 -9.22
C GLU A 37 2.40 8.96 -10.75
N ASN A 38 2.42 7.84 -11.48
CA ASN A 38 2.38 7.80 -12.93
C ASN A 38 1.15 7.01 -13.38
N PHE A 39 0.52 7.42 -14.48
CA PHE A 39 -0.64 6.74 -15.05
C PHE A 39 -0.35 5.27 -15.37
N VAL A 40 -1.20 4.37 -14.88
CA VAL A 40 -1.17 2.92 -15.09
C VAL A 40 -2.33 2.48 -15.99
N SER A 41 -3.55 2.95 -15.73
CA SER A 41 -4.77 2.46 -16.36
C SER A 41 -5.95 3.43 -16.22
N ASP A 42 -6.82 3.46 -17.24
CA ASP A 42 -8.09 4.22 -17.22
C ASP A 42 -9.20 3.52 -16.42
N ARG A 43 -8.91 2.34 -15.88
CA ARG A 43 -9.81 1.51 -15.09
C ARG A 43 -9.56 1.76 -13.61
N ILE A 44 -10.58 2.28 -12.92
CA ILE A 44 -10.51 2.61 -11.49
C ILE A 44 -11.41 1.74 -10.63
N ASN A 45 -10.99 1.56 -9.39
CA ASN A 45 -11.79 0.98 -8.33
C ASN A 45 -12.93 1.92 -7.93
N TYR A 46 -14.17 1.44 -8.05
CA TYR A 46 -15.39 2.21 -7.76
C TYR A 46 -15.99 1.90 -6.38
N GLY A 47 -15.27 1.18 -5.51
CA GLY A 47 -15.64 0.98 -4.12
C GLY A 47 -16.73 -0.06 -3.85
N VAL A 48 -17.11 -0.85 -4.85
CA VAL A 48 -18.08 -1.96 -4.69
C VAL A 48 -17.36 -3.28 -4.86
N TYR A 49 -17.56 -4.19 -3.90
CA TYR A 49 -16.90 -5.48 -3.86
C TYR A 49 -17.87 -6.59 -3.46
N VAL A 50 -17.75 -7.74 -4.12
CA VAL A 50 -18.52 -8.95 -3.80
C VAL A 50 -17.53 -10.08 -3.57
N PHE A 51 -17.60 -10.72 -2.42
CA PHE A 51 -16.68 -11.79 -2.05
C PHE A 51 -17.41 -13.02 -1.53
N THR A 52 -16.79 -14.19 -1.71
CA THR A 52 -17.15 -15.37 -0.90
C THR A 52 -16.79 -15.10 0.57
N PRO A 53 -17.44 -15.77 1.54
CA PRO A 53 -17.16 -15.57 2.97
C PRO A 53 -15.69 -15.76 3.38
N ASP A 54 -14.90 -16.49 2.59
CA ASP A 54 -13.46 -16.69 2.83
C ASP A 54 -12.63 -15.41 2.91
N ILE A 55 -13.17 -14.28 2.41
CA ILE A 55 -12.52 -12.97 2.53
C ILE A 55 -12.18 -12.62 3.98
N PHE A 56 -13.02 -13.04 4.94
CA PHE A 56 -12.78 -12.75 6.36
C PHE A 56 -11.54 -13.46 6.89
N ASN A 57 -11.21 -14.65 6.36
CA ASN A 57 -9.97 -15.35 6.69
C ASN A 57 -8.76 -14.61 6.09
N ALA A 58 -8.88 -14.15 4.84
CA ALA A 58 -7.79 -13.46 4.15
C ALA A 58 -7.41 -12.11 4.82
N ILE A 59 -8.38 -11.38 5.37
CA ILE A 59 -8.14 -10.05 5.96
C ILE A 59 -7.89 -10.07 7.47
N GLN A 60 -8.04 -11.22 8.13
CA GLN A 60 -8.00 -11.35 9.59
C GLN A 60 -6.69 -10.81 10.22
N GLY A 61 -5.55 -11.02 9.55
CA GLY A 61 -4.23 -10.62 10.04
C GLY A 61 -3.80 -9.18 9.71
N VAL A 62 -4.55 -8.48 8.84
CA VAL A 62 -4.20 -7.14 8.37
C VAL A 62 -4.10 -6.11 9.51
N PRO A 63 -5.01 -6.08 10.50
CA PRO A 63 -4.91 -5.13 11.61
C PRO A 63 -3.63 -5.30 12.43
N THR A 64 -3.19 -6.53 12.67
CA THR A 64 -1.98 -6.84 13.44
C THR A 64 -0.74 -6.42 12.67
N GLN A 65 -0.64 -6.77 11.39
CA GLN A 65 0.46 -6.32 10.52
C GLN A 65 0.58 -4.78 10.46
N ARG A 66 -0.55 -4.06 10.40
CA ARG A 66 -0.54 -2.59 10.42
C ARG A 66 0.03 -2.03 11.71
N LYS A 67 -0.33 -2.62 12.87
CA LYS A 67 0.22 -2.23 14.17
C LYS A 67 1.73 -2.49 14.24
N ASP A 68 2.19 -3.65 13.79
CA ASP A 68 3.60 -4.02 13.82
C ASP A 68 4.44 -3.10 12.91
N ARG A 69 3.95 -2.79 11.70
CA ARG A 69 4.60 -1.82 10.80
C ARG A 69 4.66 -0.42 11.41
N ALA A 70 3.59 0.03 12.07
CA ALA A 70 3.56 1.32 12.76
C ALA A 70 4.56 1.37 13.93
N ASN A 71 4.66 0.28 14.69
CA ASN A 71 5.62 0.13 15.78
C ASN A 71 7.07 0.15 15.26
N LEU A 72 7.38 -0.60 14.20
CA LEU A 72 8.70 -0.59 13.56
C LEU A 72 9.09 0.81 13.07
N ARG A 73 8.17 1.53 12.44
CA ARG A 73 8.42 2.93 12.01
C ARG A 73 8.71 3.84 13.20
N ARG A 74 8.01 3.65 14.33
CA ARG A 74 8.26 4.42 15.55
C ARG A 74 9.63 4.12 16.16
N VAL A 75 10.03 2.84 16.21
CA VAL A 75 11.35 2.43 16.71
C VAL A 75 12.47 2.97 15.85
N SER A 76 12.38 2.81 14.52
CA SER A 76 13.35 3.36 13.57
C SER A 76 13.49 4.89 13.70
N SER A 77 12.37 5.60 13.89
CA SER A 77 12.39 7.05 14.13
C SER A 77 13.08 7.42 15.44
N PHE A 78 13.04 6.57 16.48
CA PHE A 78 13.71 6.83 17.75
C PHE A 78 15.22 6.53 17.67
N GLU A 79 15.61 5.45 16.98
CA GLU A 79 17.02 5.13 16.72
C GLU A 79 17.71 6.22 15.88
N ALA A 80 17.01 6.76 14.88
CA ALA A 80 17.52 7.86 14.06
C ALA A 80 17.73 9.18 14.84
N LEU A 81 17.14 9.31 16.03
CA LEU A 81 17.29 10.48 16.91
C LEU A 81 18.33 10.28 18.01
N GLN A 82 18.97 9.11 18.12
CA GLN A 82 20.04 8.93 19.08
C GLN A 82 21.25 9.80 18.65
N PRO A 83 21.71 10.73 19.50
CA PRO A 83 22.90 11.50 19.18
C PRO A 83 24.07 10.53 19.06
N ALA A 84 24.82 10.62 17.95
CA ALA A 84 26.07 9.89 17.79
C ALA A 84 26.92 10.20 19.02
N ASN A 85 27.10 9.18 19.86
CA ASN A 85 27.90 9.21 21.06
C ASN A 85 29.34 9.60 20.67
N SER A 86 29.62 10.91 20.73
CA SER A 86 30.94 11.49 20.51
C SER A 86 31.88 10.98 21.59
N SER A 87 32.59 9.90 21.26
CA SER A 87 33.69 9.35 22.06
C SER A 87 35.00 9.68 21.37
N THR A 88 35.37 10.96 21.34
CA THR A 88 36.73 11.36 20.99
C THR A 88 36.97 12.78 21.52
N TRP A 89 37.35 12.90 22.78
CA TRP A 89 38.20 13.99 23.28
C TRP A 89 38.84 13.58 24.60
N TYR A 90 39.81 12.66 24.57
CA TYR A 90 40.93 12.65 25.51
C TYR A 90 42.07 11.89 24.84
N LEU A 91 43.16 12.60 24.53
CA LEU A 91 44.57 12.16 24.57
C LEU A 91 45.40 13.24 23.84
N GLY A 92 45.63 14.35 24.54
CA GLY A 92 46.77 15.24 24.30
C GLY A 92 47.69 15.06 25.49
N SER A 93 48.85 14.47 25.26
CA SER A 93 49.94 14.26 26.22
C SER A 93 50.65 15.55 26.58
#